data_AF-A0A7S1AWH1-F1
#
_entry.id   AF-A0A7S1AWH1-F1
#
_cell.length_a   1.000
_cell.length_b   1.000
_cell.length_c   1.000
_cell.angle_alpha   90.00
_cell.angle_beta   90.00
_cell.angle_gamma   90.00
#
_symmetry.space_group_name_H-M   'P 1'
#
loop_
_entity.id
_entity.type
_entity.pdbx_description
1 polymer ?
#
loop_
_entity_poly.entity_id
_entity_poly.type
_entity_poly.pdbx_seq_one_letter_code
_entity_poly.pdbx_strand_id
1 'polypeptide(L)'
;HCWEGGENCDASNESPETKPYKSELLSQDEVESRGFVWNGNSSTLSSHDILPEVGEYPADFSWCNKDGENYCTQSVNQHIPQYCGSCWAQASMSALSDRIKMARGAKGIDIQLSVQHVLNCGNAGSCYGGDQSAAYQWVF
;
A
#
# COMPACT_ATOMS: atom_id res chain seq x y z
N HIS A 1 9.06 -16.33 14.34
CA HIS A 1 7.61 -16.44 14.60
C HIS A 1 7.33 -17.78 15.28
N CYS A 2 6.69 -17.74 16.44
CA CYS A 2 6.19 -18.95 17.09
C CYS A 2 4.87 -19.34 16.44
N TRP A 3 4.65 -20.64 16.22
CA TRP A 3 3.35 -21.16 15.79
C TRP A 3 2.37 -21.17 16.97
N GLU A 4 1.07 -21.24 16.69
CA GLU A 4 -0.02 -21.21 17.70
C GLU A 4 0.08 -22.35 18.75
N GLY A 5 0.86 -23.40 18.49
CA GLY A 5 1.12 -24.50 19.43
C GLY A 5 2.31 -24.31 20.37
N GLY A 6 3.11 -23.24 20.23
CA GLY A 6 4.23 -22.92 21.14
C GLY A 6 5.45 -23.85 21.06
N GLU A 7 5.40 -24.91 20.26
CA GLU A 7 6.42 -25.98 20.20
C GLU A 7 7.79 -25.52 19.68
N ASN A 8 7.88 -24.38 18.99
CA ASN A 8 9.12 -23.81 18.48
C ASN A 8 9.58 -22.54 19.21
N CYS A 9 8.99 -22.23 20.37
CA CYS A 9 9.50 -21.18 21.25
C CYS A 9 10.57 -21.76 22.18
N ASP A 10 11.64 -22.32 21.60
CA ASP A 10 12.77 -22.77 22.40
C ASP A 10 13.50 -21.52 22.93
N ALA A 11 13.54 -21.36 24.26
CA ALA A 11 14.24 -20.27 24.95
C ALA A 11 15.74 -20.58 25.07
N SER A 12 16.33 -21.22 24.05
CA SER A 12 17.76 -21.41 23.98
C SER A 12 18.43 -20.04 23.79
N ASN A 13 19.46 -19.78 24.60
CA ASN A 13 20.25 -18.53 24.61
C ASN A 13 21.08 -18.31 23.32
N GLU A 14 20.77 -19.03 22.25
CA GLU A 14 21.33 -18.80 20.92
C GLU A 14 20.33 -17.95 20.15
N SER A 15 20.66 -16.67 19.98
CA SER A 15 19.94 -15.83 19.03
C SER A 15 20.01 -16.53 17.66
N PRO A 16 18.89 -16.99 17.08
CA PRO A 16 18.94 -17.55 15.74
C PRO A 16 19.52 -16.47 14.84
N GLU A 17 20.52 -16.82 14.01
CA GLU A 17 21.08 -15.90 13.01
C GLU A 17 19.91 -15.18 12.34
N THR A 18 19.74 -13.89 12.64
CA THR A 18 18.65 -13.11 12.09
C THR A 18 18.94 -12.96 10.61
N LYS A 19 18.35 -13.83 9.78
CA LYS A 19 18.32 -13.60 8.34
C LYS A 19 17.79 -12.17 8.15
N PRO A 20 18.53 -11.29 7.47
CA PRO A 20 18.09 -9.92 7.30
C PRO A 20 16.70 -9.94 6.66
N TYR A 21 15.73 -9.32 7.32
CA TYR A 21 14.40 -9.17 6.76
C TYR A 21 14.52 -8.38 5.47
N LYS A 22 14.22 -9.02 4.34
CA LYS A 22 14.21 -8.34 3.06
C LYS A 22 12.88 -7.59 2.93
N SER A 23 12.96 -6.27 2.86
CA SER A 23 11.81 -5.41 2.59
C SER A 23 11.16 -5.74 1.24
N GLU A 24 9.83 -5.71 1.18
CA GLU A 24 9.07 -5.73 -0.08
C GLU A 24 9.01 -4.33 -0.73
N LEU A 25 9.55 -3.30 -0.08
CA LEU A 25 9.67 -1.95 -0.64
C LEU A 25 11.06 -1.75 -1.25
N LEU A 26 11.09 -1.22 -2.47
CA LEU A 26 12.33 -0.84 -3.15
C LEU A 26 13.01 0.34 -2.47
N SER A 27 14.34 0.35 -2.52
CA SER A 27 15.16 1.51 -2.16
C SER A 27 15.06 2.63 -3.20
N GLN A 28 15.51 3.82 -2.82
CA GLN A 28 15.54 4.98 -3.72
C GLN A 28 16.29 4.70 -5.03
N ASP A 29 17.50 4.15 -4.95
CA ASP A 29 18.32 3.83 -6.14
C ASP A 29 17.62 2.80 -7.05
N GLU A 30 16.91 1.82 -6.47
CA GLU A 30 16.13 0.84 -7.22
C GLU A 30 14.93 1.48 -7.93
N VAL A 31 14.27 2.46 -7.32
CA VAL A 31 13.17 3.22 -7.94
C VAL A 31 13.70 4.09 -9.09
N GLU A 32 14.79 4.82 -8.86
CA GLU A 32 15.37 5.72 -9.86
C GLU A 32 15.97 4.97 -11.05
N SER A 33 16.63 3.83 -10.82
CA SER A 33 17.13 2.96 -11.89
C SER A 33 16.02 2.36 -12.77
N ARG A 34 14.78 2.34 -12.29
CA ARG A 34 13.58 1.94 -13.04
C ARG A 34 12.93 3.08 -13.83
N GLY A 35 13.50 4.29 -13.75
CA GLY A 35 13.03 5.47 -14.49
C GLY A 35 11.98 6.31 -13.76
N PHE A 36 11.77 6.07 -12.47
CA PHE A 36 10.84 6.86 -11.65
C PHE A 36 11.58 7.90 -10.82
N VAL A 37 10.89 8.99 -10.48
CA VAL A 37 11.45 10.00 -9.57
C VAL A 37 11.09 9.61 -8.14
N TRP A 38 12.07 9.50 -7.27
CA TRP A 38 11.83 9.26 -5.85
C TRP A 38 10.96 10.39 -5.26
N ASN A 39 9.83 10.03 -4.65
CA ASN A 39 8.81 10.98 -4.18
C ASN A 39 8.36 12.00 -5.25
N GLY A 40 8.35 11.63 -6.54
CA GLY A 40 7.99 12.55 -7.64
C GLY A 40 6.54 13.07 -7.61
N ASN A 41 5.66 12.39 -6.87
CA ASN A 41 4.27 12.80 -6.63
C ASN A 41 4.10 13.64 -5.34
N SER A 42 5.20 13.96 -4.66
CA SER A 42 5.16 14.82 -3.46
C SER A 42 5.12 16.29 -3.85
N SER A 43 4.46 17.09 -3.02
CA SER A 43 4.45 18.54 -3.17
C SER A 43 5.73 19.13 -2.55
N THR A 44 6.22 20.24 -3.10
CA THR A 44 7.42 20.95 -2.59
C THR A 44 7.23 21.43 -1.15
N LEU A 45 6.01 21.85 -0.82
CA LEU A 45 5.56 22.02 0.56
C LEU A 45 4.85 20.73 0.99
N SER A 46 5.26 20.19 2.13
CA SER A 46 4.60 19.01 2.69
C SER A 46 3.13 19.31 2.91
N SER A 47 2.26 18.35 2.59
CA SER A 47 0.84 18.47 2.92
C SER A 47 0.64 18.73 4.41
N HIS A 48 1.50 18.19 5.28
CA HIS A 48 1.42 18.40 6.73
C HIS A 48 1.68 19.84 7.15
N ASP A 49 2.46 20.61 6.39
CA ASP A 49 2.80 21.99 6.72
C ASP A 49 1.73 22.99 6.25
N ILE A 50 0.89 22.57 5.29
CA ILE A 50 -0.17 23.40 4.70
C ILE A 50 -1.56 23.08 5.26
N LEU A 51 -1.69 22.06 6.11
CA LEU A 51 -2.96 21.80 6.77
C LEU A 51 -3.28 22.98 7.69
N PRO A 52 -4.48 23.57 7.60
CA PRO A 52 -4.91 24.53 8.60
C PRO A 52 -4.89 23.85 9.97
N GLU A 53 -4.59 24.60 11.04
CA GLU A 53 -4.78 24.10 12.39
C GLU A 53 -6.23 23.60 12.52
N VAL A 54 -6.39 22.29 12.62
CA VAL A 54 -7.70 21.66 12.77
C VAL A 54 -8.05 21.81 14.24
N GLY A 55 -9.04 22.66 14.54
CA GLY A 55 -9.43 22.95 15.92
C GLY A 55 -9.85 21.70 16.70
N GLU A 56 -10.51 20.74 16.05
CA GLU A 56 -10.97 19.49 16.65
C GLU A 56 -10.92 18.34 15.63
N TYR A 57 -10.39 17.18 16.03
CA TYR A 57 -10.45 15.94 15.26
C TYR A 57 -11.57 15.04 15.80
N PRO A 58 -12.27 14.29 14.94
CA PRO A 58 -13.24 13.31 15.40
C PRO A 58 -12.57 12.22 16.23
N ALA A 59 -13.24 11.78 17.30
CA ALA A 59 -12.75 10.70 18.16
C ALA A 59 -12.70 9.34 17.44
N ASP A 60 -13.56 9.15 16.45
CA ASP A 60 -13.58 7.98 15.56
C ASP A 60 -13.86 8.44 14.13
N PHE A 61 -13.13 7.87 13.18
CA PHE A 61 -13.31 8.17 11.76
C PHE A 61 -12.95 6.96 10.90
N SER A 62 -13.84 6.63 9.98
CA SER A 62 -13.61 5.61 8.96
C SER A 62 -14.23 6.02 7.64
N TRP A 63 -13.45 6.01 6.57
CA TRP A 63 -13.99 6.14 5.21
C TRP A 63 -14.92 4.99 4.85
N CYS A 64 -14.76 3.82 5.50
CA CYS A 64 -15.61 2.67 5.25
C CYS A 64 -16.98 2.77 5.95
N ASN A 65 -17.17 3.76 6.81
CA ASN A 65 -18.45 4.12 7.42
C ASN A 65 -18.46 5.62 7.75
N LYS A 66 -18.56 6.45 6.72
CA LYS A 66 -18.67 7.89 6.87
C LYS A 66 -20.14 8.27 6.76
N ASP A 67 -20.74 8.64 7.89
CA ASP A 67 -22.14 9.06 7.98
C ASP A 67 -23.14 8.00 7.47
N GLY A 68 -22.85 6.72 7.67
CA GLY A 68 -23.64 5.58 7.18
C GLY A 68 -23.34 5.14 5.76
N GLU A 69 -22.39 5.79 5.07
CA GLU A 69 -21.97 5.47 3.70
C GLU A 69 -20.57 4.82 3.69
N ASN A 70 -20.39 3.77 2.89
CA ASN A 70 -19.11 3.06 2.77
C ASN A 70 -18.35 3.49 1.52
N TYR A 71 -17.21 4.17 1.70
CA TYR A 71 -16.34 4.61 0.61
C TYR A 71 -15.15 3.68 0.34
N CYS A 72 -14.99 2.61 1.10
CA CYS A 72 -13.95 1.62 0.86
C CYS A 72 -14.41 0.61 -0.19
N THR A 73 -13.48 0.22 -1.05
CA THR A 73 -13.61 -0.88 -2.00
C THR A 73 -13.25 -2.21 -1.33
N GLN A 74 -13.44 -3.30 -2.06
CA GLN A 74 -13.24 -4.66 -1.55
C GLN A 74 -11.79 -4.89 -1.06
N SER A 75 -11.66 -5.54 0.11
CA SER A 75 -10.39 -6.07 0.60
C SER A 75 -9.83 -7.16 -0.31
N VAL A 76 -8.56 -7.03 -0.68
CA VAL A 76 -7.85 -7.95 -1.58
C VAL A 76 -6.78 -8.76 -0.84
N ASN A 77 -6.41 -9.92 -1.38
CA ASN A 77 -5.37 -10.79 -0.82
C ASN A 77 -4.26 -11.04 -1.85
N GLN A 78 -3.04 -10.59 -1.56
CA GLN A 78 -1.88 -10.71 -2.45
C GLN A 78 -1.22 -12.11 -2.45
N HIS A 79 -1.57 -12.99 -1.50
CA HIS A 79 -0.87 -14.25 -1.28
C HIS A 79 -1.47 -15.45 -2.03
N ILE A 80 -2.54 -15.25 -2.80
CA ILE A 80 -3.23 -16.28 -3.57
C ILE A 80 -3.27 -15.93 -5.06
N PRO A 81 -3.25 -16.92 -5.98
CA PRO A 81 -3.10 -18.36 -5.72
C PRO A 81 -1.67 -18.77 -5.34
N GLN A 82 -0.71 -17.88 -5.50
CA GLN A 82 0.66 -18.03 -5.00
C GLN A 82 1.10 -16.75 -4.28
N TYR A 83 2.09 -16.89 -3.41
CA TYR A 83 2.69 -15.75 -2.73
C TYR A 83 3.27 -14.76 -3.76
N CYS A 84 2.89 -13.49 -3.62
CA CYS A 84 3.42 -12.37 -4.38
C CYS A 84 3.57 -11.17 -3.44
N GLY A 85 4.79 -10.70 -3.21
CA GLY A 85 5.14 -9.50 -2.44
C GLY A 85 4.77 -8.23 -3.18
N SER A 86 3.46 -8.02 -3.37
CA SER A 86 2.89 -6.95 -4.18
C SER A 86 2.19 -5.87 -3.35
N CYS A 87 2.30 -5.90 -2.02
CA CYS A 87 1.64 -4.97 -1.09
C CYS A 87 1.65 -3.49 -1.54
N TRP A 88 2.77 -3.02 -2.10
CA TRP A 88 2.95 -1.69 -2.68
C TRP A 88 1.95 -1.36 -3.81
N ALA A 89 1.62 -2.34 -4.65
CA ALA A 89 0.67 -2.21 -5.76
C ALA A 89 -0.78 -2.34 -5.26
N GLN A 90 -1.05 -3.29 -4.36
CA GLN A 90 -2.39 -3.48 -3.79
C GLN A 90 -2.80 -2.23 -2.98
N ALA A 91 -1.93 -1.73 -2.11
CA ALA A 91 -2.21 -0.55 -1.29
C ALA A 91 -2.49 0.69 -2.15
N SER A 92 -1.65 0.96 -3.15
CA SER A 92 -1.81 2.12 -4.04
C SER A 92 -3.07 2.02 -4.90
N MET A 93 -3.33 0.86 -5.52
CA MET A 93 -4.49 0.67 -6.39
C MET A 93 -5.81 0.63 -5.60
N SER A 94 -5.83 0.05 -4.40
CA SER A 94 -7.01 0.09 -3.51
C SER A 94 -7.30 1.52 -3.05
N ALA A 95 -6.30 2.27 -2.59
CA ALA A 95 -6.50 3.66 -2.17
C ALA A 95 -7.00 4.55 -3.32
N LEU A 96 -6.51 4.35 -4.55
CA LEU A 96 -7.03 5.07 -5.72
C LEU A 96 -8.45 4.64 -6.09
N SER A 97 -8.77 3.35 -5.97
CA SER A 97 -10.13 2.82 -6.17
C SER A 97 -11.12 3.43 -5.17
N ASP A 98 -10.74 3.57 -3.90
CA ASP A 98 -11.52 4.24 -2.86
C ASP A 98 -11.73 5.72 -3.19
N ARG A 99 -10.69 6.41 -3.69
CA ARG A 99 -10.81 7.80 -4.16
C ARG A 99 -11.76 7.96 -5.34
N ILE A 100 -11.79 7.01 -6.28
CA ILE A 100 -12.76 6.99 -7.37
C ILE A 100 -14.19 6.83 -6.82
N LYS A 101 -14.37 5.94 -5.83
CA LYS A 101 -15.67 5.74 -5.16
C LYS A 101 -16.12 6.99 -4.41
N MET A 102 -15.20 7.66 -3.69
CA MET A 102 -15.44 8.96 -3.06
C MET A 102 -15.85 10.05 -4.06
N ALA A 103 -15.09 10.20 -5.16
CA ALA A 103 -15.38 11.20 -6.20
C ALA A 103 -16.75 10.98 -6.86
N ARG A 104 -17.23 9.73 -6.90
CA ARG A 104 -18.55 9.35 -7.41
C ARG A 104 -19.66 9.42 -6.35
N GLY A 105 -19.35 9.84 -5.12
CA GLY A 105 -20.30 9.89 -4.01
C GLY A 105 -20.90 8.52 -3.68
N ALA A 106 -20.09 7.45 -3.74
CA ALA A 106 -20.51 6.07 -3.51
C ALA A 106 -21.63 5.54 -4.45
N LYS A 107 -21.84 6.17 -5.62
CA LYS A 107 -22.89 5.75 -6.57
C LYS A 107 -22.37 4.82 -7.66
N GLY A 108 -23.12 3.73 -7.89
CA GLY A 108 -22.86 2.75 -8.95
C GLY A 108 -21.93 1.63 -8.51
N ILE A 109 -21.39 0.86 -9.46
CA ILE A 109 -20.49 -0.26 -9.16
C ILE A 109 -19.12 0.23 -8.66
N ASP A 110 -18.51 -0.49 -7.74
CA ASP A 110 -17.13 -0.22 -7.31
C ASP A 110 -16.17 -0.47 -8.48
N ILE A 111 -15.27 0.48 -8.72
CA ILE A 111 -14.21 0.34 -9.71
C ILE A 111 -13.00 -0.17 -8.97
N GLN A 112 -12.59 -1.41 -9.24
CA GLN A 112 -11.36 -1.98 -8.70
C GLN A 112 -10.29 -1.98 -9.79
N LEU A 113 -9.21 -1.25 -9.53
CA LEU A 113 -8.12 -1.12 -10.49
C LEU A 113 -7.31 -2.41 -10.62
N SER A 114 -6.82 -2.68 -11.83
CA SER A 114 -6.07 -3.90 -12.13
C SER A 114 -4.64 -3.84 -11.61
N VAL A 115 -4.40 -4.44 -10.43
CA VAL A 115 -3.06 -4.64 -9.87
C VAL A 115 -2.16 -5.42 -10.85
N GLN A 116 -2.72 -6.40 -11.56
CA GLN A 116 -1.96 -7.19 -12.52
C GLN A 116 -1.43 -6.35 -13.69
N HIS A 117 -2.15 -5.30 -14.09
CA HIS A 117 -1.66 -4.38 -15.11
C HIS A 117 -0.44 -3.59 -14.62
N VAL A 118 -0.46 -3.11 -13.37
CA VAL A 118 0.70 -2.44 -12.76
C VAL A 118 1.90 -3.39 -12.68
N LEU A 119 1.68 -4.63 -12.27
CA LEU A 119 2.74 -5.66 -12.18
C LEU A 119 3.35 -6.02 -13.53
N ASN A 120 2.52 -6.12 -14.58
CA ASN A 120 2.98 -6.59 -15.89
C ASN A 120 3.57 -5.47 -16.75
N CYS A 121 3.04 -4.25 -16.63
CA CYS A 121 3.34 -3.17 -17.58
C CYS A 121 4.02 -1.97 -16.92
N GLY A 122 3.87 -1.80 -15.60
CA GLY A 122 4.18 -0.52 -14.97
C GLY A 122 5.62 -0.30 -14.55
N ASN A 123 6.50 -1.30 -14.62
CA ASN A 123 7.90 -1.26 -14.19
C ASN A 123 8.18 -0.79 -12.74
N ALA A 124 7.15 -0.39 -11.99
CA ALA A 124 7.20 0.11 -10.61
C ALA A 124 7.56 -0.95 -9.55
N GLY A 125 7.65 -2.22 -9.96
CA GLY A 125 8.03 -3.32 -9.09
C GLY A 125 7.67 -4.68 -9.68
N SER A 126 7.63 -5.69 -8.82
CA SER A 126 7.26 -7.06 -9.13
C SER A 126 6.69 -7.78 -7.89
N CYS A 127 6.47 -9.09 -7.98
CA CYS A 127 6.17 -9.93 -6.81
C CYS A 127 7.33 -10.06 -5.79
N TYR A 128 8.50 -9.50 -6.09
CA TYR A 128 9.66 -9.46 -5.20
C TYR A 128 9.91 -8.07 -4.59
N GLY A 129 8.90 -7.22 -4.66
CA GLY A 129 8.90 -5.86 -4.13
C GLY A 129 8.75 -4.78 -5.20
N GLY A 130 8.40 -3.58 -4.74
CA GLY A 130 8.10 -2.42 -5.58
C GLY A 130 7.96 -1.14 -4.77
N ASP A 131 7.50 -0.09 -5.43
CA ASP A 131 7.27 1.20 -4.79
C ASP A 131 5.88 1.77 -5.11
N GLN A 132 5.22 2.28 -4.07
CA GLN A 132 3.86 2.82 -4.16
C GLN A 132 3.83 4.18 -4.88
N SER A 133 4.88 4.99 -4.76
CA SER A 133 4.96 6.29 -5.46
C SER A 133 5.24 6.10 -6.95
N ALA A 134 6.06 5.11 -7.31
CA ALA A 134 6.26 4.65 -8.68
C ALA A 134 4.96 4.08 -9.27
N ALA A 135 4.18 3.31 -8.48
CA ALA A 135 2.87 2.83 -8.93
C ALA A 135 1.91 3.97 -9.29
N TYR A 136 1.89 5.04 -8.50
CA TYR A 136 1.12 6.24 -8.85
C TYR A 136 1.68 6.95 -10.09
N GLN A 137 3.01 7.11 -10.20
CA GLN A 137 3.64 7.72 -11.39
C GLN A 137 3.42 6.92 -12.68
N TRP A 138 3.18 5.61 -12.59
CA TRP A 138 2.80 4.82 -13.75
C TRP A 138 1.37 5.10 -14.22
N VAL A 139 0.46 5.36 -13.29
CA VAL A 139 -0.97 5.55 -13.58
C VAL A 139 -1.30 6.96 -14.09
N PHE A 140 -0.48 7.97 -13.74
CA PHE A 140 -0.66 9.37 -14.12
C PHE A 140 0.37 9.82 -15.16
#